data_AF-X1NN74-F1
#
_entry.id   AF-X1NN74-F1
#
_cell.length_a   1.000
_cell.length_b   1.000
_cell.length_c   1.000
_cell.angle_alpha   90.00
_cell.angle_beta   90.00
_cell.angle_gamma   90.00
#
_symmetry.space_group_name_H-M   'P 1'
#
loop_
_entity.id
_entity.type
_entity.pdbx_description
1 polymer ?
#
loop_
_entity_poly.entity_id
_entity_poly.type
_entity_poly.pdbx_seq_one_letter_code
_entity_poly.pdbx_strand_id
1 'polypeptide(L)' 'MINNIYKFGIIGCGNVSGKHIEAIDNIENAELIAVADIFEEKA' A
#
# COMPACT_ATOMS: atom_id res chain seq x y z
N MET A 1 18.52 -17.99 4.34
CA MET A 1 18.11 -16.67 3.81
C MET A 1 17.13 -16.08 4.80
N ILE A 2 17.29 -14.81 5.17
CA ILE A 2 16.28 -14.10 5.96
C ILE A 2 15.30 -13.52 4.94
N ASN A 3 14.07 -14.04 4.90
CA ASN A 3 13.00 -13.49 4.08
C ASN A 3 12.38 -12.32 4.86
N ASN A 4 12.85 -11.11 4.61
CA ASN A 4 12.23 -9.91 5.16
C ASN A 4 10.99 -9.56 4.34
N ILE A 5 9.86 -9.36 5.02
CA ILE A 5 8.63 -8.84 4.42
C ILE A 5 8.65 -7.31 4.55
N TYR A 6 8.55 -6.62 3.42
CA TYR A 6 8.38 -5.17 3.34
C TYR A 6 6.92 -4.80 3.62
N LYS A 7 6.70 -3.98 4.64
CA LYS A 7 5.37 -3.53 5.03
C LYS A 7 5.16 -2.10 4.56
N PHE A 8 4.21 -1.90 3.67
CA PHE A 8 3.88 -0.61 3.07
C PHE A 8 2.67 0.03 3.76
N GLY A 9 2.66 1.36 3.79
CA GLY A 9 1.49 2.16 4.11
C GLY A 9 1.30 3.24 3.05
N ILE A 10 0.06 3.53 2.68
CA ILE A 10 -0.28 4.60 1.73
C ILE A 10 -0.95 5.75 2.46
N ILE A 11 -0.53 6.98 2.17
CA ILE A 11 -1.20 8.21 2.60
C ILE A 11 -1.71 8.92 1.34
N GLY A 12 -3.02 9.14 1.26
CA GLY A 12 -3.71 9.68 0.09
C GLY A 12 -4.28 8.57 -0.80
N CYS A 13 -5.57 8.29 -0.64
CA CYS A 13 -6.33 7.27 -1.36
C CYS A 13 -7.13 7.88 -2.52
N GLY A 14 -6.54 8.85 -3.23
CA GLY A 14 -7.13 9.47 -4.42
C GLY A 14 -7.04 8.57 -5.66
N ASN A 15 -7.27 9.16 -6.84
CA ASN A 15 -7.37 8.42 -8.12
C ASN A 15 -6.19 7.50 -8.46
N VAL A 16 -4.98 7.79 -7.97
CA VAL A 16 -3.76 7.03 -8.31
C VAL A 16 -3.47 5.92 -7.29
N SER A 17 -4.14 5.92 -6.14
CA SER A 17 -3.91 4.95 -5.05
C SER A 17 -3.98 3.49 -5.53
N GLY A 18 -4.96 3.15 -6.36
CA GLY A 18 -5.06 1.81 -6.97
C GLY A 18 -3.81 1.38 -7.74
N LYS A 19 -3.12 2.30 -8.43
CA LYS A 19 -1.85 1.99 -9.11
C LYS A 19 -0.69 1.77 -8.15
N HIS A 20 -0.69 2.44 -7.01
CA HIS A 20 0.30 2.17 -5.96
C HIS A 20 0.06 0.81 -5.30
N ILE A 21 -1.20 0.45 -5.06
CA ILE A 21 -1.57 -0.87 -4.52
C ILE A 21 -1.15 -1.97 -5.51
N GLU A 22 -1.51 -1.85 -6.79
CA GLU A 22 -1.07 -2.78 -7.84
C GLU A 22 0.47 -2.90 -7.89
N ALA A 23 1.19 -1.79 -7.75
CA ALA A 23 2.65 -1.82 -7.74
C ALA A 23 3.22 -2.54 -6.52
N ILE A 24 2.63 -2.33 -5.33
CA ILE A 24 3.03 -3.02 -4.09
C ILE A 24 2.78 -4.52 -4.20
N ASP A 25 1.63 -4.94 -4.75
CA ASP A 25 1.29 -6.36 -4.95
C ASP A 25 2.25 -7.09 -5.90
N ASN A 26 2.96 -6.35 -6.77
CA ASN A 26 3.96 -6.89 -7.68
C ASN A 26 5.39 -6.92 -7.10
N ILE A 27 5.60 -6.42 -5.87
CA ILE A 27 6.90 -6.49 -5.20
C ILE A 27 6.99 -7.82 -4.45
N GLU A 28 8.04 -8.59 -4.72
CA GLU A 28 8.31 -9.82 -3.99
C GLU A 28 8.53 -9.54 -2.50
N ASN A 29 7.86 -10.30 -1.63
CA ASN A 29 7.90 -10.14 -0.17
C ASN A 29 7.38 -8.76 0.30
N ALA A 30 6.36 -8.20 -0.34
CA ALA A 30 5.69 -6.98 0.11
C ALA A 30 4.25 -7.21 0.56
N GLU A 31 3.79 -6.37 1.49
CA GLU A 31 2.40 -6.34 1.97
C GLU A 31 1.99 -4.90 2.27
N LEU A 32 0.80 -4.48 1.82
CA LEU A 32 0.17 -3.23 2.25
C LEU A 32 -0.54 -3.46 3.59
N ILE A 33 -0.11 -2.77 4.64
CA ILE A 33 -0.62 -2.97 6.01
C ILE A 33 -1.45 -1.81 6.54
N ALA A 34 -1.43 -0.66 5.86
CA ALA A 34 -2.12 0.55 6.31
C ALA A 34 -2.46 1.48 5.14
N VAL A 35 -3.58 2.18 5.28
CA VAL A 35 -4.02 3.24 4.39
C VAL A 35 -4.55 4.41 5.24
N ALA A 36 -4.41 5.63 4.73
CA ALA A 36 -4.92 6.82 5.38
C ALA A 36 -5.29 7.88 4.34
N ASP A 37 -6.43 8.54 4.53
CA ASP A 37 -6.84 9.72 3.78
C ASP A 37 -7.49 10.72 4.75
N ILE A 38 -7.61 11.98 4.34
CA ILE A 38 -8.34 12.99 5.11
C ILE A 38 -9.86 12.76 5.06
N PHE A 39 -10.32 11.99 4.08
CA PHE A 39 -11.70 11.53 3.93
C PHE A 39 -11.78 10.05 4.30
N GLU A 40 -12.47 9.71 5.40
CA GLU A 40 -12.58 8.33 5.90
C GLU A 40 -13.16 7.38 4.85
N GLU A 41 -14.10 7.86 4.03
CA GLU A 41 -14.71 7.07 2.95
C GLU A 41 -13.75 6.71 1.80
N LYS A 42 -12.56 7.31 1.76
CA LYS A 42 -11.53 7.01 0.76
C LYS A 42 -10.45 6.07 1.30
N ALA A 43 -10.31 5.93 2.61
CA ALA A 43 -9.35 5.01 3.22
C ALA A 43 -9.83 3.57 3.08
#